data_AF-A0A972XYN4-F1
#
_entry.id   AF-A0A972XYN4-F1
#
_cell.length_a   1.000
_cell.length_b   1.000
_cell.length_c   1.000
_cell.angle_alpha   90.00
_cell.angle_beta   90.00
_cell.angle_gamma   90.00
#
_symmetry.space_group_name_H-M   'P 1'
#
loop_
_entity.id
_entity.type
_entity.pdbx_description
1 polymer ?
#
loop_
_entity_poly.entity_id
_entity_poly.type
_entity_poly.pdbx_seq_one_letter_code
_entity_poly.pdbx_strand_id
1 'polypeptide(L)'
;KVYYDLLETRERYGIDDVYLLRLEQVYPFPSAALKDELSRFTQAAMVWCQEEPRNMGCWTFVEPYIEEVLIQVNAKFRRPVYTGRVSASSTATGQLSKHTEEQKTLVEEALRG
;
A
#
# COMPACT_ATOMS: atom_id res chain seq x y z
N LYS A 1 6.49 -8.18 -4.74
CA LYS A 1 5.69 -9.24 -5.38
C LYS A 1 4.24 -8.80 -5.53
N VAL A 2 3.58 -8.36 -4.44
CA VAL A 2 2.24 -7.75 -4.40
C VAL A 2 1.91 -6.75 -5.50
N TYR A 3 2.87 -5.94 -5.95
CA TYR A 3 2.66 -4.99 -7.05
C TYR A 3 2.14 -5.66 -8.33
N TYR A 4 2.66 -6.83 -8.68
CA TYR A 4 2.23 -7.54 -9.89
C TYR A 4 0.83 -8.11 -9.73
N ASP A 5 0.47 -8.58 -8.54
CA ASP A 5 -0.89 -9.05 -8.24
C ASP A 5 -1.91 -7.90 -8.31
N LEU A 6 -1.53 -6.72 -7.80
CA LEU A 6 -2.33 -5.48 -7.94
C LEU A 6 -2.47 -5.07 -9.40
N LEU A 7 -1.38 -5.10 -10.17
CA LEU A 7 -1.38 -4.73 -11.58
C LEU A 7 -2.29 -5.66 -12.39
N GLU A 8 -2.11 -6.98 -12.25
CA GLU A 8 -2.93 -7.98 -12.94
C GLU A 8 -4.41 -7.83 -12.57
N THR A 9 -4.72 -7.61 -11.29
CA THR A 9 -6.11 -7.47 -10.83
C THR A 9 -6.73 -6.16 -11.33
N ARG A 10 -5.98 -5.06 -11.32
CA ARG A 10 -6.41 -3.77 -11.89
C ARG A 10 -6.72 -3.90 -13.38
N GLU A 11 -5.85 -4.56 -14.14
CA GLU A 11 -6.03 -4.82 -15.58
C GLU A 11 -7.21 -5.75 -15.85
N ARG A 12 -7.32 -6.84 -15.09
CA ARG A 12 -8.42 -7.82 -15.20
C ARG A 12 -9.79 -7.18 -15.01
N TYR A 13 -9.90 -6.23 -14.08
CA TYR A 13 -11.16 -5.53 -13.80
C TYR A 13 -11.32 -4.20 -14.55
N GLY A 14 -10.34 -3.80 -15.37
CA GLY A 14 -10.40 -2.55 -16.13
C GLY A 14 -10.46 -1.30 -15.25
N ILE A 15 -9.83 -1.33 -14.08
CA ILE A 15 -9.81 -0.22 -13.11
C ILE A 15 -8.84 0.85 -13.62
N ASP A 16 -9.34 2.06 -13.89
CA ASP A 16 -8.58 3.18 -14.47
C ASP A 16 -8.44 4.39 -13.54
N ASP A 17 -9.06 4.36 -12.36
CA ASP A 17 -9.01 5.40 -11.33
C ASP A 17 -7.98 5.13 -10.22
N VAL A 18 -7.21 4.04 -10.33
CA VAL A 18 -6.16 3.65 -9.37
C VAL A 18 -4.76 3.75 -9.97
N TYR A 19 -3.93 4.59 -9.36
CA TYR A 19 -2.50 4.71 -9.66
C TYR A 19 -1.67 3.80 -8.75
N LEU A 20 -0.87 2.90 -9.34
CA LEU A 20 0.02 1.99 -8.60
C LEU A 20 1.42 2.57 -8.51
N LEU A 21 1.85 2.92 -7.30
CA LEU A 21 3.19 3.43 -6.99
C LEU A 21 3.98 2.39 -6.20
N ARG A 22 5.27 2.19 -6.54
CA ARG A 22 6.20 1.35 -5.77
C ARG A 22 7.18 2.21 -4.98
N LEU A 23 7.34 1.91 -3.71
CA LEU A 23 8.41 2.46 -2.87
C LEU A 23 9.57 1.46 -2.81
N GLU A 24 10.49 1.56 -3.78
CA GLU A 24 11.62 0.62 -3.93
C GLU A 24 12.70 0.80 -2.84
N GLN A 25 12.81 2.01 -2.30
CA GLN A 25 13.74 2.32 -1.21
C GLN A 25 12.96 2.82 -0.01
N VAL A 26 13.02 2.04 1.08
CA VAL A 26 12.36 2.39 2.34
C VAL A 26 13.33 3.13 3.28
N TYR A 27 14.63 2.80 3.22
CA TYR A 27 15.66 3.51 3.98
C TYR A 27 16.93 3.74 3.14
N PRO A 28 17.53 4.95 3.17
CA PRO A 28 16.98 6.17 3.76
C PRO A 28 15.65 6.57 3.09
N PHE A 29 14.68 7.05 3.87
CA PHE A 29 13.32 7.29 3.38
C PHE A 29 13.31 8.42 2.33
N PRO A 30 12.75 8.20 1.12
CA PRO A 30 12.90 9.12 0.00
C PRO A 30 11.84 10.23 0.01
N SER A 31 11.73 11.02 1.08
CA SER A 31 10.67 12.03 1.25
C SER A 31 10.60 13.03 0.09
N ALA A 32 11.74 13.48 -0.44
CA ALA A 32 11.77 14.46 -1.53
C ALA A 32 11.16 13.90 -2.82
N ALA A 33 11.60 12.71 -3.25
CA ALA A 33 11.07 12.05 -4.44
C ALA A 33 9.58 11.68 -4.27
N LEU A 34 9.20 11.22 -3.07
CA LEU A 34 7.80 10.89 -2.79
C LEU A 34 6.91 12.15 -2.82
N LYS A 35 7.40 13.27 -2.29
CA LYS A 35 6.71 14.56 -2.34
C LYS A 35 6.47 15.02 -3.78
N ASP A 36 7.50 14.96 -4.62
CA ASP A 36 7.39 15.37 -6.01
C ASP A 36 6.33 14.53 -6.75
N GLU A 37 6.33 13.22 -6.54
CA GLU A 37 5.36 12.33 -7.18
C GLU A 37 3.93 12.51 -6.62
N LEU A 38 3.76 12.56 -5.29
CA LEU A 38 2.44 12.67 -4.66
C LEU A 38 1.79 14.06 -4.84
N SER A 39 2.58 15.09 -5.18
CA SER A 39 2.05 16.41 -5.53
C SER A 39 1.09 16.39 -6.72
N ARG A 40 1.18 15.36 -7.58
CA ARG A 40 0.31 15.14 -8.74
C ARG A 40 -1.08 14.59 -8.36
N PHE A 41 -1.23 14.06 -7.13
CA PHE A 41 -2.40 13.28 -6.70
C PHE A 41 -3.04 13.83 -5.41
N THR A 42 -3.06 15.15 -5.22
CA THR A 42 -3.54 15.77 -3.96
C THR A 42 -5.00 15.49 -3.62
N GLN A 43 -5.82 15.05 -4.58
CA GLN A 43 -7.24 14.70 -4.36
C GLN A 43 -7.47 13.20 -4.11
N ALA A 44 -6.47 12.36 -4.36
CA ALA A 44 -6.62 10.90 -4.27
C ALA A 44 -6.50 10.42 -2.81
N ALA A 45 -7.22 9.34 -2.49
CA ALA A 45 -6.99 8.59 -1.27
C ALA A 45 -5.68 7.79 -1.41
N MET A 46 -4.98 7.59 -0.29
CA MET A 46 -3.69 6.90 -0.28
C MET A 46 -3.82 5.59 0.46
N VAL A 47 -3.45 4.49 -0.20
CA VAL A 47 -3.47 3.14 0.37
C VAL A 47 -2.05 2.59 0.33
N TRP A 48 -1.58 2.10 1.48
CA TRP A 48 -0.35 1.31 1.57
C TRP A 48 -0.72 -0.17 1.55
N CYS A 49 -0.29 -0.87 0.49
CA CYS A 49 -0.51 -2.30 0.34
C CYS A 49 0.77 -3.10 0.60
N GLN A 50 0.70 -4.11 1.47
CA GLN A 50 1.79 -5.07 1.68
C GLN A 50 1.28 -6.49 1.93
N GLU A 51 2.13 -7.47 1.62
CA GLU A 51 1.84 -8.89 1.89
C GLU A 51 2.07 -9.23 3.36
N GLU A 52 3.05 -8.60 4.00
CA GLU A 52 3.39 -8.86 5.39
C GLU A 52 2.25 -8.44 6.34
N PRO A 53 2.07 -9.13 7.49
CA PRO A 53 1.16 -8.70 8.55
C PRO A 53 1.37 -7.23 8.93
N ARG A 54 0.31 -6.57 9.43
CA ARG A 54 0.36 -5.12 9.76
C ARG A 54 1.44 -4.73 10.75
N ASN A 55 1.75 -5.62 11.69
CA ASN A 55 2.82 -5.46 12.69
C ASN A 55 4.22 -5.85 12.16
N MET A 56 4.32 -6.21 10.88
CA MET A 56 5.52 -6.60 10.16
C MET A 56 5.64 -5.77 8.87
N GLY A 57 6.68 -6.04 8.09
CA GLY A 57 6.96 -5.28 6.88
C GLY A 57 7.33 -3.84 7.20
N CYS A 58 6.95 -2.92 6.32
CA CYS A 58 7.40 -1.53 6.41
C CYS A 58 6.33 -0.58 6.94
N TRP A 59 5.06 -1.01 7.05
CA TRP A 59 3.93 -0.15 7.38
C TRP A 59 4.20 0.79 8.57
N THR A 60 4.55 0.22 9.73
CA THR A 60 4.76 1.00 10.97
C THR A 60 5.94 1.97 10.89
N PHE A 61 6.88 1.73 9.98
CA PHE A 61 8.00 2.63 9.72
C PHE A 61 7.61 3.74 8.74
N VAL A 62 6.93 3.42 7.63
CA VAL A 62 6.66 4.38 6.54
C VAL A 62 5.43 5.25 6.79
N GLU A 63 4.44 4.77 7.54
CA GLU A 63 3.18 5.49 7.84
C GLU A 63 3.43 6.96 8.25
N PRO A 64 4.25 7.26 9.28
CA PRO A 64 4.43 8.65 9.71
C PRO A 64 5.09 9.53 8.63
N TYR A 65 6.05 9.00 7.88
CA TYR A 65 6.71 9.77 6.83
C TYR A 65 5.79 10.05 5.63
N ILE A 66 4.97 9.07 5.24
CA ILE A 66 3.97 9.27 4.18
C ILE A 66 2.95 10.33 4.63
N GLU A 67 2.47 10.26 5.87
CA GLU A 67 1.58 11.26 6.45
C GLU A 67 2.19 12.68 6.42
N GLU A 68 3.45 12.83 6.82
CA GLU A 68 4.17 14.11 6.72
C GLU A 68 4.24 14.62 5.27
N VAL A 69 4.55 13.76 4.30
CA VAL A 69 4.60 14.15 2.88
C VAL A 69 3.22 14.59 2.39
N LEU A 70 2.15 13.87 2.74
CA LEU A 70 0.77 14.21 2.36
C LEU A 70 0.33 15.56 2.94
N ILE A 71 0.72 15.85 4.18
CA ILE A 71 0.50 17.16 4.79
C ILE A 71 1.26 18.25 4.01
N GLN A 72 2.53 18.02 3.67
CA GLN A 72 3.37 19.00 2.96
C GLN A 72 2.87 19.34 1.56
N VAL A 73 2.25 18.38 0.85
CA VAL A 73 1.64 18.62 -0.48
C VAL A 73 0.19 19.12 -0.39
N ASN A 74 -0.31 19.39 0.84
CA ASN A 74 -1.69 19.79 1.10
C ASN A 74 -2.73 18.83 0.49
N ALA A 75 -2.49 17.52 0.62
CA ALA A 75 -3.42 16.49 0.15
C ALA A 75 -4.76 16.56 0.92
N LYS A 76 -5.85 16.24 0.22
CA LYS A 76 -7.20 16.11 0.79
C LYS A 76 -7.23 15.04 1.88
N PHE A 77 -6.59 13.90 1.63
CA PHE A 77 -6.42 12.80 2.59
C PHE A 77 -4.98 12.83 3.10
N ARG A 78 -4.82 13.05 4.40
CA ARG A 78 -3.50 13.30 5.02
C ARG A 78 -2.85 12.06 5.61
N ARG A 79 -3.61 10.99 5.83
CA ARG A 79 -3.10 9.72 6.37
C ARG A 79 -3.33 8.60 5.37
N PRO A 80 -2.31 7.77 5.08
CA PRO A 80 -2.52 6.58 4.28
C PRO A 80 -3.38 5.55 5.05
N VAL A 81 -4.14 4.76 4.32
CA VAL A 81 -4.88 3.60 4.84
C VAL A 81 -4.06 2.35 4.62
N TYR A 82 -4.00 1.47 5.62
CA TYR A 82 -3.32 0.18 5.50
C TYR A 82 -4.23 -0.85 4.84
N THR A 83 -3.70 -1.56 3.84
CA THR A 83 -4.27 -2.80 3.34
C THR A 83 -3.20 -3.88 3.32
N GLY A 84 -3.50 -5.05 3.87
CA GLY A 84 -2.56 -6.16 3.96
C GLY A 84 -3.02 -7.18 4.97
N ARG A 85 -2.17 -8.15 5.28
CA ARG A 85 -2.53 -9.19 6.26
C ARG A 85 -2.76 -8.59 7.64
N VAL A 86 -3.73 -9.14 8.36
CA VAL A 86 -3.97 -8.82 9.78
C VAL A 86 -2.74 -9.14 10.62
N SER A 87 -2.56 -8.44 11.74
CA SER A 87 -1.42 -8.66 12.63
C SER A 87 -1.33 -10.12 13.08
N ALA A 88 -0.14 -10.70 13.04
CA ALA A 88 0.11 -12.09 13.39
C ALA A 88 1.41 -12.21 14.20
N SER A 89 1.49 -13.25 15.05
CA SER A 89 2.71 -13.60 15.79
C SER A 89 3.69 -14.42 14.95
N SER A 90 3.19 -15.18 13.97
CA SER A 90 4.00 -15.88 12.96
C SER A 90 3.96 -15.15 11.63
N THR A 91 5.06 -15.23 10.87
CA THR A 91 5.21 -14.54 9.57
C THR A 91 4.29 -15.06 8.47
N ALA A 92 3.82 -16.32 8.56
CA ALA A 92 2.86 -16.91 7.62
C ALA A 92 1.96 -17.95 8.30
N THR A 93 0.76 -18.16 7.77
CA THR A 93 -0.10 -19.31 8.10
C THR A 93 0.43 -20.54 7.35
N GLY A 94 0.53 -21.68 8.03
CA GLY A 94 1.05 -22.94 7.44
C GLY A 94 0.11 -23.64 6.44
N GLN A 95 -1.02 -23.01 6.06
CA GLN A 95 -2.03 -23.58 5.18
C GLN A 95 -2.12 -22.78 3.88
N LEU A 96 -1.80 -23.44 2.76
CA LEU A 96 -1.75 -22.81 1.43
C LEU A 96 -3.11 -22.21 0.99
N SER A 97 -4.22 -22.88 1.31
CA SER A 97 -5.56 -22.40 0.95
C SER A 97 -5.88 -21.04 1.60
N LYS A 98 -5.60 -20.92 2.91
CA LYS A 98 -5.77 -19.66 3.65
C LYS A 98 -4.87 -18.56 3.11
N HIS A 99 -3.60 -18.89 2.83
CA HIS A 99 -2.67 -17.92 2.25
C HIS A 99 -3.18 -17.36 0.91
N THR A 100 -3.73 -18.20 0.03
CA THR A 100 -4.28 -17.77 -1.26
C THR A 100 -5.53 -16.90 -1.09
N GLU A 101 -6.40 -17.25 -0.14
CA GLU A 101 -7.59 -16.45 0.18
C GLU A 101 -7.21 -15.08 0.75
N GLU A 102 -6.29 -15.03 1.71
CA GLU A 102 -5.74 -13.79 2.26
C GLU A 102 -5.11 -12.91 1.17
N GLN A 103 -4.36 -13.51 0.24
CA GLN A 103 -3.75 -12.80 -0.90
C GLN A 103 -4.80 -12.17 -1.81
N LYS A 104 -5.87 -12.91 -2.11
CA LYS A 104 -6.95 -12.38 -2.96
C LYS A 104 -7.66 -11.23 -2.27
N THR A 105 -8.01 -11.40 -0.99
CA THR A 105 -8.72 -10.39 -0.20
C THR A 105 -7.90 -9.10 -0.09
N LEU A 106 -6.61 -9.17 0.24
CA LEU A 106 -5.79 -7.97 0.39
C LEU A 106 -5.65 -7.17 -0.92
N VAL A 107 -5.56 -7.87 -2.06
CA VAL A 107 -5.44 -7.24 -3.38
C VAL A 107 -6.75 -6.56 -3.78
N GLU A 108 -7.89 -7.21 -3.54
CA GLU A 108 -9.21 -6.62 -3.81
C GLU A 108 -9.52 -5.42 -2.91
N GLU A 109 -9.16 -5.50 -1.62
CA GLU A 109 -9.32 -4.38 -0.68
C GLU A 109 -8.46 -3.18 -1.10
N ALA A 110 -7.22 -3.42 -1.53
CA ALA A 110 -6.29 -2.35 -1.87
C ALA A 110 -6.75 -1.54 -3.09
N LEU A 111 -7.50 -2.16 -4.01
CA LEU A 111 -8.03 -1.51 -5.20
C LEU A 111 -9.41 -0.85 -4.98
N ARG A 112 -10.10 -1.15 -3.87
CA ARG A 112 -11.41 -0.56 -3.55
C ARG A 112 -11.34 0.69 -2.68
N GLY A 113 -10.29 0.82 -1.86
CA GLY A 113 -10.08 1.96 -0.96
C GLY A 113 -10.87 1.87 0.34
#